data_AF-A0A4R2GT98-F1
#
_entry.id   AF-A0A4R2GT98-F1
#
_cell.length_a   1.000
_cell.length_b   1.000
_cell.length_c   1.000
_cell.angle_alpha   90.00
_cell.angle_beta   90.00
_cell.angle_gamma   90.00
#
_symmetry.space_group_name_H-M   'P 1'
#
loop_
_entity.id
_entity.type
_entity.pdbx_description
1 polymer ?
#
loop_
_entity_poly.entity_id
_entity_poly.type
_entity_poly.pdbx_seq_one_letter_code
_entity_poly.pdbx_strand_id
1 'polypeptide(L)'
;MASQSGEHLLRAAQMAEADRITIASGVPGHELMARAGSGVAAAARRMAAPGARILVICGTGNNGGDGYVAARLLQAEGRDVAVMAPLGPATTADAGRAAADWAHGRGAAVAIDADVAGYDLVIDALFGAGLNRPLDGAALDLARRLNASGRPVLAVDVPSGLNADSGQAMAASVRAAATVTFAARKPGQLLLPGRLLCGDVTCVDIGIAPETIARVAGGIFRNSPDLWQASFPAPSLEAHKYRRGHVLCGSGGPLSTGAIRLAARSALRVGAGLATVAAGLDACRAHAAHLTAIMIREAEGAGDFARLLDDARFNAVILGPAGGVGPELAARVEAAARRGRALVMDADAISSFAGAPERLAAVIAAGEGAPVVMTPHDGEFARLFGDVAGVMDVGAKYERAVAAARMTGAIVVLKGADTVIAAPDGRAAINDNAPPWLGTAGSGDVLSGLVGGLLAQGMPGFEAAAAAVWIHGAAAQAFGPGLISEDLPEQVPAVLRRLLRQGAQAGAAR
;
A
#
# COMPACT_ATOMS: atom_id res chain seq x y z
N MET A 1 -22.11 -6.38 11.90
CA MET A 1 -20.98 -6.16 10.97
C MET A 1 -20.06 -5.16 11.66
N ALA A 2 -18.92 -5.61 12.18
CA ALA A 2 -17.95 -4.71 12.79
C ALA A 2 -17.53 -3.67 11.74
N SER A 3 -17.52 -2.38 12.09
CA SER A 3 -16.94 -1.35 11.23
C SER A 3 -15.50 -1.80 10.93
N GLN A 4 -15.20 -2.11 9.67
CA GLN A 4 -13.84 -2.50 9.29
C GLN A 4 -12.93 -1.32 9.61
N SER A 5 -12.02 -1.51 10.56
CA SER A 5 -11.07 -0.49 10.97
C SER A 5 -10.02 -0.30 9.88
N GLY A 6 -9.61 0.93 9.60
CA GLY A 6 -8.66 1.25 8.53
C GLY A 6 -9.02 2.52 7.75
N GLU A 7 -8.02 3.24 7.25
CA GLU A 7 -8.21 4.28 6.24
C GLU A 7 -8.64 3.66 4.90
N HIS A 8 -9.92 3.80 4.54
CA HIS A 8 -10.45 3.34 3.26
C HIS A 8 -9.89 4.15 2.08
N LEU A 9 -9.55 3.45 1.00
CA LEU A 9 -9.25 4.04 -0.30
C LEU A 9 -10.48 3.92 -1.19
N LEU A 10 -10.91 5.05 -1.76
CA LEU A 10 -12.06 5.09 -2.66
C LEU A 10 -11.60 5.27 -4.09
N ARG A 11 -12.13 4.46 -5.02
CA ARG A 11 -12.01 4.72 -6.45
C ARG A 11 -12.78 5.98 -6.84
N ALA A 12 -12.46 6.57 -7.98
CA ALA A 12 -13.11 7.77 -8.50
C ALA A 12 -14.64 7.65 -8.50
N ALA A 13 -15.17 6.52 -8.99
CA ALA A 13 -16.61 6.27 -9.00
C ALA A 13 -17.23 6.16 -7.59
N GLN A 14 -16.49 5.61 -6.62
CA GLN A 14 -16.96 5.48 -5.24
C GLN A 14 -16.95 6.84 -4.52
N MET A 15 -15.94 7.67 -4.81
CA MET A 15 -15.89 9.04 -4.31
C MET A 15 -17.07 9.86 -4.86
N ALA A 16 -17.33 9.80 -6.17
CA ALA A 16 -18.48 10.48 -6.78
C ALA A 16 -19.82 10.02 -6.19
N GLU A 17 -19.93 8.74 -5.85
CA GLU A 17 -21.11 8.20 -5.17
C GLU A 17 -21.23 8.71 -3.72
N ALA A 18 -20.13 8.82 -2.97
CA ALA A 18 -20.11 9.42 -1.65
C ALA A 18 -20.53 10.91 -1.67
N ASP A 19 -20.07 11.67 -2.67
CA ASP A 19 -20.49 13.06 -2.88
C ASP A 19 -22.01 13.12 -3.14
N ARG A 20 -22.52 12.28 -4.07
CA ARG A 20 -23.95 12.22 -4.41
C ARG A 20 -24.82 11.90 -3.20
N ILE A 21 -24.40 10.93 -2.39
CA ILE A 21 -25.08 10.55 -1.14
C ILE A 21 -25.13 11.72 -0.17
N THR A 22 -23.99 12.39 0.01
CA THR A 22 -23.86 13.50 0.97
C THR A 22 -24.74 14.67 0.52
N ILE A 23 -24.76 14.97 -0.77
CA ILE A 23 -25.64 16.00 -1.35
C ILE A 23 -27.11 15.64 -1.18
N ALA A 24 -27.48 14.38 -1.45
CA ALA A 24 -28.84 13.90 -1.26
C ALA A 24 -29.30 13.94 0.21
N SER A 25 -28.36 13.92 1.16
CA SER A 25 -28.65 14.06 2.60
C SER A 25 -28.82 15.52 3.07
N GLY A 26 -28.68 16.49 2.16
CA GLY A 26 -29.00 17.90 2.42
C GLY A 26 -27.79 18.85 2.48
N VAL A 27 -26.57 18.37 2.28
CA VAL A 27 -25.37 19.24 2.19
C VAL A 27 -25.22 19.75 0.75
N PRO A 28 -25.33 21.07 0.48
CA PRO A 28 -25.19 21.57 -0.89
C PRO A 28 -23.80 21.29 -1.48
N GLY A 29 -23.73 20.98 -2.78
CA GLY A 29 -22.46 20.68 -3.47
C GLY A 29 -21.43 21.80 -3.36
N HIS A 30 -21.85 23.06 -3.49
CA HIS A 30 -20.99 24.22 -3.30
C HIS A 30 -20.37 24.32 -1.89
N GLU A 31 -20.98 23.75 -0.84
CA GLU A 31 -20.35 23.71 0.50
C GLU A 31 -19.20 22.70 0.55
N LEU A 32 -19.34 21.54 -0.10
CA LEU A 32 -18.26 20.57 -0.24
C LEU A 32 -17.08 21.19 -1.00
N MET A 33 -17.37 21.88 -2.12
CA MET A 33 -16.39 22.64 -2.91
C MET A 33 -15.73 23.76 -2.11
N ALA A 34 -16.49 24.49 -1.27
CA ALA A 34 -15.95 25.54 -0.42
C ALA A 34 -14.92 24.98 0.59
N ARG A 35 -15.20 23.81 1.17
CA ARG A 35 -14.29 23.12 2.09
C ARG A 35 -13.06 22.57 1.36
N ALA A 36 -13.25 21.97 0.19
CA ALA A 36 -12.17 21.49 -0.66
C ALA A 36 -11.20 22.62 -1.05
N GLY A 37 -11.72 23.71 -1.62
CA GLY A 37 -10.92 24.89 -1.99
C GLY A 37 -10.24 25.56 -0.79
N SER A 38 -10.86 25.57 0.40
CA SER A 38 -10.21 26.03 1.63
C SER A 38 -9.00 25.15 2.02
N GLY A 39 -9.13 23.83 1.88
CA GLY A 39 -8.02 22.89 2.07
C GLY A 39 -6.86 23.15 1.11
N VAL A 40 -7.17 23.39 -0.17
CA VAL A 40 -6.18 23.75 -1.20
C VAL A 40 -5.48 25.06 -0.86
N ALA A 41 -6.23 26.12 -0.50
CA ALA A 41 -5.66 27.40 -0.09
C ALA A 41 -4.74 27.23 1.13
N ALA A 42 -5.15 26.42 2.12
CA ALA A 42 -4.32 26.14 3.30
C ALA A 42 -3.01 25.42 2.95
N ALA A 43 -3.02 24.50 1.98
CA ALA A 43 -1.81 23.84 1.50
C ALA A 43 -0.91 24.82 0.73
N ALA A 44 -1.48 25.64 -0.15
CA ALA A 44 -0.76 26.68 -0.88
C ALA A 44 -0.03 27.65 0.08
N ARG A 45 -0.68 28.06 1.18
CA ARG A 45 -0.06 28.92 2.21
C ARG A 45 1.19 28.31 2.84
N ARG A 46 1.25 26.98 2.98
CA ARG A 46 2.42 26.28 3.54
C ARG A 46 3.56 26.16 2.53
N MET A 47 3.23 26.12 1.24
CA MET A 47 4.21 25.97 0.16
C MET A 47 4.78 27.29 -0.34
N ALA A 48 3.97 28.37 -0.30
CA ALA A 48 4.31 29.65 -0.89
C ALA A 48 4.56 30.74 0.19
N ALA A 49 5.69 31.43 0.07
CA ALA A 49 6.01 32.60 0.90
C ALA A 49 4.95 33.71 0.74
N PRO A 50 4.74 34.58 1.75
CA PRO A 50 3.74 35.66 1.70
C PRO A 50 3.70 36.50 0.42
N GLY A 51 4.86 36.85 -0.16
CA GLY A 51 4.96 37.64 -1.40
C GLY A 51 5.10 36.82 -2.69
N ALA A 52 4.94 35.49 -2.62
CA ALA A 52 5.05 34.61 -3.78
C ALA A 52 3.86 34.80 -4.74
N ARG A 53 4.15 34.75 -6.04
CA ARG A 53 3.14 34.81 -7.12
C ARG A 53 2.55 33.42 -7.35
N ILE A 54 1.23 33.30 -7.27
CA ILE A 54 0.52 32.02 -7.38
C ILE A 54 -0.32 32.01 -8.66
N LEU A 55 -0.09 31.01 -9.51
CA LEU A 55 -0.96 30.74 -10.66
C LEU A 55 -1.93 29.61 -10.31
N VAL A 56 -3.23 29.82 -10.49
CA VAL A 56 -4.25 28.77 -10.35
C VAL A 56 -4.79 28.40 -11.72
N ILE A 57 -4.61 27.16 -12.12
CA ILE A 57 -5.08 26.63 -13.40
C ILE A 57 -6.39 25.90 -13.17
N CYS A 58 -7.49 26.46 -13.64
CA CYS A 58 -8.82 25.91 -13.45
C CYS A 58 -9.32 25.18 -14.71
N GLY A 59 -9.76 23.94 -14.53
CA GLY A 59 -10.51 23.22 -15.56
C GLY A 59 -11.98 23.61 -15.63
N THR A 60 -12.74 22.91 -16.48
CA THR A 60 -14.16 23.18 -16.70
C THR A 60 -15.07 22.50 -15.66
N GLY A 61 -14.60 21.44 -14.99
CA GLY A 61 -15.37 20.68 -14.01
C GLY A 61 -15.23 21.16 -12.56
N ASN A 62 -15.74 20.34 -11.62
CA ASN A 62 -15.70 20.64 -10.18
C ASN A 62 -14.29 20.87 -9.63
N ASN A 63 -13.28 20.15 -10.14
CA ASN A 63 -11.87 20.36 -9.76
C ASN A 63 -11.43 21.80 -10.03
N GLY A 64 -11.84 22.37 -11.17
CA GLY A 64 -11.59 23.78 -11.50
C GLY A 64 -12.34 24.73 -10.56
N GLY A 65 -13.54 24.34 -10.13
CA GLY A 65 -14.30 25.05 -9.08
C GLY A 65 -13.54 25.13 -7.75
N ASP A 66 -12.95 24.03 -7.30
CA ASP A 66 -12.09 24.01 -6.10
C ASP A 66 -10.89 24.97 -6.26
N GLY A 67 -10.30 25.02 -7.46
CA GLY A 67 -9.28 25.99 -7.85
C GLY A 67 -9.75 27.44 -7.72
N TYR A 68 -10.91 27.79 -8.28
CA TYR A 68 -11.48 29.14 -8.16
C TYR A 68 -11.75 29.54 -6.71
N VAL A 69 -12.27 28.62 -5.89
CA VAL A 69 -12.46 28.86 -4.45
C VAL A 69 -11.11 29.14 -3.78
N ALA A 70 -10.10 28.32 -4.04
CA ALA A 70 -8.76 28.50 -3.47
C ALA A 70 -8.15 29.85 -3.88
N ALA A 71 -8.25 30.21 -5.16
CA ALA A 71 -7.77 31.48 -5.70
C ALA A 71 -8.42 32.68 -4.99
N ARG A 72 -9.75 32.66 -4.85
CA ARG A 72 -10.50 33.72 -4.15
C ARG A 72 -10.09 33.85 -2.69
N LEU A 73 -9.91 32.74 -1.98
CA LEU A 73 -9.49 32.75 -0.57
C LEU A 73 -8.06 33.29 -0.39
N LEU A 74 -7.13 32.88 -1.25
CA LEU A 74 -5.76 33.39 -1.23
C LEU A 74 -5.70 34.89 -1.58
N GLN A 75 -6.51 35.34 -2.55
CA GLN A 75 -6.61 36.75 -2.89
C GLN A 75 -7.20 37.58 -1.75
N ALA A 76 -8.23 37.07 -1.06
CA ALA A 76 -8.84 37.75 0.08
C ALA A 76 -7.84 37.98 1.24
N GLU A 77 -6.78 37.18 1.29
CA GLU A 77 -5.68 37.29 2.24
C GLU A 77 -4.52 38.18 1.76
N GLY A 78 -4.66 38.79 0.58
CA GLY A 78 -3.65 39.69 0.01
C GLY A 78 -2.49 38.98 -0.69
N ARG A 79 -2.63 37.71 -1.08
CA ARG A 79 -1.65 37.02 -1.93
C ARG A 79 -1.73 37.53 -3.38
N ASP A 80 -0.61 37.51 -4.10
CA ASP A 80 -0.58 37.77 -5.54
C ASP A 80 -1.03 36.49 -6.29
N VAL A 81 -2.28 36.52 -6.80
CA VAL A 81 -2.94 35.36 -7.40
C VAL A 81 -3.44 35.70 -8.80
N ALA A 82 -3.08 34.88 -9.78
CA ALA A 82 -3.64 34.88 -11.12
C ALA A 82 -4.41 33.58 -11.38
N VAL A 83 -5.43 33.65 -12.23
CA VAL A 83 -6.22 32.47 -12.65
C VAL A 83 -6.13 32.29 -14.16
N MET A 84 -5.91 31.05 -14.58
CA MET A 84 -5.87 30.62 -15.98
C MET A 84 -6.92 29.52 -16.21
N ALA A 85 -7.72 29.65 -17.27
CA ALA A 85 -8.74 28.67 -17.66
C ALA A 85 -8.55 28.26 -19.14
N PRO A 86 -7.62 27.33 -19.42
CA PRO A 86 -7.16 27.05 -20.79
C PRO A 86 -8.17 26.27 -21.65
N LEU A 87 -9.18 25.67 -21.02
CA LEU A 87 -10.17 24.81 -21.67
C LEU A 87 -11.55 25.48 -21.81
N GLY A 88 -11.64 26.77 -21.50
CA GLY A 88 -12.89 27.53 -21.55
C GLY A 88 -13.61 27.62 -20.21
N PRO A 89 -14.88 28.06 -20.22
CA PRO A 89 -15.63 28.34 -19.00
C PRO A 89 -16.03 27.06 -18.25
N ALA A 90 -16.36 27.22 -16.97
CA ALA A 90 -16.90 26.15 -16.14
C ALA A 90 -18.21 25.59 -16.70
N THR A 91 -18.37 24.26 -16.66
CA THR A 91 -19.52 23.53 -17.21
C THR A 91 -20.45 22.96 -16.15
N THR A 92 -20.00 22.87 -14.89
CA THR A 92 -20.85 22.45 -13.77
C THR A 92 -21.41 23.66 -13.03
N ALA A 93 -22.57 23.48 -12.37
CA ALA A 93 -23.23 24.56 -11.65
C ALA A 93 -22.36 25.13 -10.51
N ASP A 94 -21.73 24.26 -9.72
CA ASP A 94 -20.90 24.68 -8.60
C ASP A 94 -19.59 25.36 -9.07
N ALA A 95 -18.94 24.83 -10.11
CA ALA A 95 -17.75 25.47 -10.68
C ALA A 95 -18.09 26.82 -11.36
N GLY A 96 -19.25 26.92 -12.01
CA GLY A 96 -19.75 28.17 -12.59
C GLY A 96 -20.00 29.23 -11.52
N ARG A 97 -20.56 28.85 -10.36
CA ARG A 97 -20.70 29.73 -9.20
C ARG A 97 -19.34 30.20 -8.70
N ALA A 98 -18.38 29.28 -8.48
CA ALA A 98 -17.05 29.63 -8.01
C ALA A 98 -16.30 30.58 -8.97
N ALA A 99 -16.42 30.34 -10.28
CA ALA A 99 -15.86 31.22 -11.32
C ALA A 99 -16.53 32.60 -11.32
N ALA A 100 -17.85 32.67 -11.14
CA ALA A 100 -18.56 33.94 -11.00
C ALA A 100 -18.13 34.69 -9.73
N ASP A 101 -17.96 34.00 -8.60
CA ASP A 101 -17.49 34.60 -7.35
C ASP A 101 -16.07 35.17 -7.46
N TRP A 102 -15.19 34.53 -8.25
CA TRP A 102 -13.89 35.09 -8.61
C TRP A 102 -14.03 36.39 -9.43
N ALA A 103 -14.89 36.37 -10.46
CA ALA A 103 -15.09 37.50 -11.36
C ALA A 103 -15.73 38.74 -10.67
N HIS A 104 -16.64 38.52 -9.71
CA HIS A 104 -17.25 39.60 -8.94
C HIS A 104 -16.35 40.13 -7.81
N GLY A 105 -15.30 39.41 -7.46
CA GLY A 105 -14.33 39.83 -6.44
C GLY A 105 -13.35 40.89 -6.94
N ARG A 106 -12.19 40.99 -6.29
CA ARG A 106 -11.04 41.76 -6.82
C ARG A 106 -10.23 40.92 -7.82
N GLY A 107 -10.84 39.88 -8.41
CA GLY A 107 -10.19 38.94 -9.30
C GLY A 107 -9.64 39.64 -10.53
N ALA A 108 -8.40 39.31 -10.90
CA ALA A 108 -7.88 39.69 -12.22
C ALA A 108 -8.66 38.94 -13.32
N ALA A 109 -8.63 39.48 -14.54
CA ALA A 109 -9.18 38.80 -15.71
C ALA A 109 -8.60 37.38 -15.82
N VAL A 110 -9.47 36.40 -16.06
CA VAL A 110 -9.06 35.00 -16.24
C VAL A 110 -8.34 34.87 -17.57
N ALA A 111 -7.07 34.46 -17.54
CA ALA A 111 -6.27 34.30 -18.74
C ALA A 111 -6.58 32.96 -19.43
N ILE A 112 -6.47 32.92 -20.76
CA ILE A 112 -6.54 31.67 -21.53
C ILE A 112 -5.16 30.98 -21.51
N ASP A 113 -4.09 31.77 -21.48
CA ASP A 113 -2.72 31.30 -21.37
C ASP A 113 -1.88 32.24 -20.50
N ALA A 114 -0.88 31.68 -19.83
CA ALA A 114 0.05 32.43 -18.99
C ALA A 114 1.44 31.79 -19.05
N ASP A 115 2.48 32.61 -18.90
CA ASP A 115 3.84 32.10 -18.72
C ASP A 115 4.00 31.56 -17.29
N VAL A 116 4.01 30.24 -17.16
CA VAL A 116 4.19 29.51 -15.91
C VAL A 116 5.48 29.93 -15.19
N ALA A 117 6.55 30.27 -15.92
CA ALA A 117 7.83 30.62 -15.33
C ALA A 117 7.80 31.94 -14.52
N GLY A 118 6.76 32.77 -14.73
CA GLY A 118 6.54 34.02 -14.00
C GLY A 118 5.97 33.85 -12.59
N TYR A 119 5.69 32.61 -12.16
CA TYR A 119 5.05 32.29 -10.88
C TYR A 119 5.96 31.43 -10.00
N ASP A 120 5.75 31.54 -8.69
CA ASP A 120 6.53 30.84 -7.67
C ASP A 120 5.85 29.54 -7.22
N LEU A 121 4.52 29.46 -7.35
CA LEU A 121 3.71 28.27 -7.11
C LEU A 121 2.63 28.16 -8.18
N VAL A 122 2.40 26.95 -8.67
CA VAL A 122 1.26 26.65 -9.55
C VAL A 122 0.30 25.71 -8.83
N ILE A 123 -0.99 26.01 -8.86
CA ILE A 123 -2.06 25.14 -8.41
C ILE A 123 -2.69 24.49 -9.64
N ASP A 124 -2.51 23.17 -9.78
CA ASP A 124 -3.10 22.36 -10.83
C ASP A 124 -4.51 21.92 -10.41
N ALA A 125 -5.52 22.64 -10.89
CA ALA A 125 -6.94 22.33 -10.72
C ALA A 125 -7.59 22.02 -12.08
N LEU A 126 -6.83 21.51 -13.04
CA LEU A 126 -7.30 21.28 -14.41
C LEU A 126 -8.20 20.04 -14.52
N PHE A 127 -7.76 18.90 -14.01
CA PHE A 127 -8.53 17.65 -13.98
C PHE A 127 -8.31 16.91 -12.65
N GLY A 128 -9.40 16.45 -12.03
CA GLY A 128 -9.36 15.62 -10.82
C GLY A 128 -9.55 14.13 -11.11
N ALA A 129 -10.01 13.36 -10.12
CA ALA A 129 -10.14 11.90 -10.22
C ALA A 129 -11.10 11.37 -11.31
N GLY A 130 -11.99 12.21 -11.83
CA GLY A 130 -12.92 11.84 -12.91
C GLY A 130 -12.27 11.63 -14.28
N LEU A 131 -10.99 11.98 -14.46
CA LEU A 131 -10.30 11.79 -15.74
C LEU A 131 -9.92 10.32 -15.95
N ASN A 132 -10.45 9.71 -17.01
CA ASN A 132 -10.20 8.32 -17.40
C ASN A 132 -9.59 8.17 -18.80
N ARG A 133 -9.15 9.28 -19.41
CA ARG A 133 -8.56 9.33 -20.74
C ARG A 133 -7.23 10.11 -20.73
N PRO A 134 -6.30 9.83 -21.66
CA PRO A 134 -5.10 10.63 -21.83
C PRO A 134 -5.38 12.11 -22.07
N LEU A 135 -4.46 12.96 -21.61
CA LEU A 135 -4.50 14.38 -21.94
C LEU A 135 -4.23 14.58 -23.44
N ASP A 136 -4.93 15.54 -24.03
CA ASP A 136 -4.80 15.95 -25.42
C ASP A 136 -4.76 17.48 -25.57
N GLY A 137 -4.34 17.96 -26.74
CA GLY A 137 -4.31 19.37 -27.12
C GLY A 137 -3.67 20.29 -26.06
N ALA A 138 -4.37 21.38 -25.75
CA ALA A 138 -3.90 22.41 -24.82
C ALA A 138 -3.60 21.88 -23.40
N ALA A 139 -4.33 20.86 -22.93
CA ALA A 139 -4.08 20.25 -21.63
C ALA A 139 -2.76 19.47 -21.59
N LEU A 140 -2.48 18.71 -22.65
CA LEU A 140 -1.23 17.97 -22.79
C LEU A 140 -0.02 18.91 -22.86
N ASP A 141 -0.13 19.98 -23.65
CA ASP A 141 0.94 20.97 -23.78
C ASP A 141 1.18 21.74 -22.48
N LEU A 142 0.11 22.05 -21.74
CA LEU A 142 0.23 22.65 -20.42
C LEU A 142 0.92 21.72 -19.42
N ALA A 143 0.53 20.45 -19.33
CA ALA A 143 1.19 19.48 -18.45
C ALA A 143 2.70 19.37 -18.74
N ARG A 144 3.08 19.38 -20.02
CA ARG A 144 4.50 19.42 -20.45
C ARG A 144 5.21 20.69 -19.99
N ARG A 145 4.59 21.87 -20.19
CA ARG A 145 5.14 23.16 -19.73
C ARG A 145 5.31 23.20 -18.21
N LEU A 146 4.33 22.72 -17.45
CA LEU A 146 4.40 22.65 -15.99
C LEU A 146 5.59 21.80 -15.53
N ASN A 147 5.73 20.59 -16.09
CA ASN A 147 6.81 19.67 -15.74
C ASN A 147 8.20 20.22 -16.12
N ALA A 148 8.29 21.02 -17.19
CA ALA A 148 9.54 21.65 -17.62
C ALA A 148 9.88 22.96 -16.89
N SER A 149 8.92 23.57 -16.20
CA SER A 149 9.06 24.91 -15.62
C SER A 149 10.00 24.99 -14.40
N GLY A 150 10.28 23.86 -13.76
CA GLY A 150 11.01 23.80 -12.48
C GLY A 150 10.25 24.41 -11.30
N ARG A 151 8.97 24.78 -11.46
CA ARG A 151 8.15 25.36 -10.40
C ARG A 151 7.45 24.29 -9.57
N PRO A 152 7.31 24.49 -8.25
CA PRO A 152 6.52 23.58 -7.44
C PRO A 152 5.06 23.65 -7.90
N VAL A 153 4.45 22.48 -8.05
CA VAL A 153 3.04 22.34 -8.39
C VAL A 153 2.29 21.73 -7.21
N LEU A 154 1.16 22.35 -6.84
CA LEU A 154 0.18 21.83 -5.90
C LEU A 154 -1.01 21.27 -6.70
N ALA A 155 -1.19 19.95 -6.70
CA ALA A 155 -2.34 19.34 -7.38
C ALA A 155 -3.59 19.35 -6.50
N VAL A 156 -4.73 19.62 -7.14
CA VAL A 156 -6.07 19.56 -6.56
C VAL A 156 -6.69 18.21 -6.92
N ASP A 157 -7.12 17.48 -5.89
CA ASP A 157 -7.57 16.09 -5.89
C ASP A 157 -6.49 15.09 -6.33
N VAL A 158 -6.11 15.12 -7.60
CA VAL A 158 -5.16 14.22 -8.26
C VAL A 158 -4.38 15.04 -9.31
N PRO A 159 -3.07 14.84 -9.51
CA PRO A 159 -2.34 15.50 -10.58
C PRO A 159 -3.00 15.26 -11.94
N SER A 160 -3.22 16.33 -12.71
CA SER A 160 -3.89 16.25 -14.01
C SER A 160 -3.16 15.29 -14.94
N GLY A 161 -3.91 14.37 -15.54
CA GLY A 161 -3.37 13.31 -16.40
C GLY A 161 -2.97 12.03 -15.67
N LEU A 162 -3.11 11.95 -14.34
CA LEU A 162 -2.94 10.70 -13.58
C LEU A 162 -4.28 9.96 -13.45
N ASN A 163 -4.30 8.65 -13.73
CA ASN A 163 -5.46 7.82 -13.44
C ASN A 163 -5.55 7.58 -11.93
N ALA A 164 -6.63 8.07 -11.30
CA ALA A 164 -6.80 8.03 -9.85
C ALA A 164 -6.96 6.62 -9.28
N ASP A 165 -7.46 5.66 -10.07
CA ASP A 165 -7.73 4.30 -9.62
C ASP A 165 -6.49 3.40 -9.78
N SER A 166 -5.80 3.49 -10.91
CA SER A 166 -4.66 2.61 -11.22
C SER A 166 -3.30 3.19 -10.90
N GLY A 167 -3.19 4.51 -10.75
CA GLY A 167 -1.93 5.24 -10.59
C GLY A 167 -1.11 5.34 -11.89
N GLN A 168 -1.69 4.97 -13.03
CA GLN A 168 -1.02 5.05 -14.33
C GLN A 168 -1.02 6.48 -14.87
N ALA A 169 0.14 6.91 -15.37
CA ALA A 169 0.28 8.18 -16.07
C ALA A 169 -0.30 8.07 -17.48
N MET A 170 -1.32 8.87 -17.80
CA MET A 170 -2.04 8.80 -19.09
C MET A 170 -1.38 9.74 -20.11
N ALA A 171 -0.26 9.28 -20.70
CA ALA A 171 0.65 10.01 -21.61
C ALA A 171 1.59 11.01 -20.92
N ALA A 172 1.14 12.24 -20.63
CA ALA A 172 1.87 13.17 -19.77
C ALA A 172 0.97 13.54 -18.60
N SER A 173 1.48 13.36 -17.38
CA SER A 173 0.80 13.74 -16.15
C SER A 173 1.60 14.84 -15.47
N VAL A 174 0.90 15.76 -14.81
CA VAL A 174 1.54 16.76 -13.96
C VAL A 174 2.31 16.07 -12.85
N ARG A 175 3.54 16.54 -12.60
CA ARG A 175 4.35 16.15 -11.45
C ARG A 175 4.20 17.18 -10.35
N ALA A 176 3.42 16.83 -9.34
CA ALA A 176 3.17 17.68 -8.18
C ALA A 176 4.28 17.54 -7.13
N ALA A 177 4.58 18.65 -6.47
CA ALA A 177 5.37 18.67 -5.23
C ALA A 177 4.52 18.22 -4.04
N ALA A 178 3.22 18.56 -4.06
CA ALA A 178 2.23 18.11 -3.10
C ALA A 178 0.85 18.01 -3.76
N THR A 179 -0.03 17.19 -3.19
CA THR A 179 -1.42 17.02 -3.65
C THR A 179 -2.38 17.14 -2.47
N VAL A 180 -3.49 17.84 -2.67
CA VAL A 180 -4.61 17.88 -1.70
C VAL A 180 -5.75 17.05 -2.26
N THR A 181 -6.08 15.95 -1.60
CA THR A 181 -7.23 15.09 -1.92
C THR A 181 -8.34 15.27 -0.90
N PHE A 182 -9.55 14.85 -1.24
CA PHE A 182 -10.75 15.15 -0.45
C PHE A 182 -11.45 13.88 0.02
N ALA A 183 -11.85 13.88 1.30
CA ALA A 183 -12.56 12.82 2.04
C ALA A 183 -11.86 11.45 2.13
N ALA A 184 -11.38 10.92 1.02
CA ALA A 184 -10.60 9.69 0.96
C ALA A 184 -9.52 9.77 -0.12
N ARG A 185 -8.40 9.11 0.14
CA ARG A 185 -7.35 8.89 -0.86
C ARG A 185 -7.84 7.93 -1.93
N LYS A 186 -7.32 8.09 -3.14
CA LYS A 186 -7.57 7.19 -4.26
C LYS A 186 -6.41 6.20 -4.38
N PRO A 187 -6.64 4.93 -4.79
CA PRO A 187 -5.57 3.92 -4.82
C PRO A 187 -4.36 4.34 -5.67
N GLY A 188 -4.59 5.02 -6.79
CA GLY A 188 -3.55 5.52 -7.68
C GLY A 188 -2.62 6.58 -7.08
N GLN A 189 -2.99 7.20 -5.96
CA GLN A 189 -2.11 8.11 -5.22
C GLN A 189 -1.06 7.38 -4.38
N LEU A 190 -1.26 6.07 -4.14
CA LEU A 190 -0.34 5.22 -3.38
C LEU A 190 0.43 4.23 -4.27
N LEU A 191 -0.11 3.92 -5.45
CA LEU A 191 0.53 3.06 -6.45
C LEU A 191 1.53 3.82 -7.32
N LEU A 192 2.52 3.12 -7.86
CA LEU A 192 3.48 3.69 -8.80
C LEU A 192 2.95 3.63 -10.25
N PRO A 193 3.26 4.65 -11.09
CA PRO A 193 4.06 5.84 -10.78
C PRO A 193 3.30 6.95 -10.02
N GLY A 194 1.98 6.85 -9.85
CA GLY A 194 1.13 7.91 -9.29
C GLY A 194 1.60 8.51 -7.96
N ARG A 195 2.08 7.69 -7.02
CA ARG A 195 2.67 8.16 -5.75
C ARG A 195 3.83 9.13 -5.95
N LEU A 196 4.69 8.90 -6.93
CA LEU A 196 5.81 9.82 -7.24
C LEU A 196 5.34 11.11 -7.91
N LEU A 197 4.22 11.04 -8.64
CA LEU A 197 3.63 12.19 -9.31
C LEU A 197 2.79 13.06 -8.37
N CYS A 198 2.28 12.50 -7.28
CA CYS A 198 1.49 13.24 -6.29
C CYS A 198 2.34 14.03 -5.29
N GLY A 199 3.60 13.64 -5.05
CA GLY A 199 4.41 14.20 -3.98
C GLY A 199 3.78 13.95 -2.60
N ASP A 200 3.86 14.91 -1.70
CA ASP A 200 3.22 14.82 -0.39
C ASP A 200 1.69 14.95 -0.52
N VAL A 201 0.95 13.92 -0.11
CA VAL A 201 -0.51 13.89 -0.23
C VAL A 201 -1.16 14.20 1.12
N THR A 202 -1.97 15.26 1.17
CA THR A 202 -2.83 15.62 2.31
C THR A 202 -4.29 15.28 1.97
N CYS A 203 -4.97 14.50 2.82
CA CYS A 203 -6.41 14.26 2.71
C CYS A 203 -7.16 15.28 3.59
N VAL A 204 -8.05 16.06 2.98
CA VAL A 204 -8.86 17.08 3.65
C VAL A 204 -10.26 16.54 3.89
N ASP A 205 -10.73 16.67 5.12
CA ASP A 205 -12.13 16.43 5.46
C ASP A 205 -13.01 17.55 4.86
N ILE A 206 -13.90 17.17 3.96
CA ILE A 206 -14.87 18.07 3.32
C ILE A 206 -16.29 17.87 3.90
N GLY A 207 -16.41 17.11 4.99
CA GLY A 207 -17.64 16.82 5.71
C GLY A 207 -18.47 15.71 5.09
N ILE A 208 -17.81 14.72 4.49
CA ILE A 208 -18.43 13.45 4.11
C ILE A 208 -18.32 12.51 5.30
N ALA A 209 -19.46 12.05 5.79
CA ALA A 209 -19.51 11.21 6.98
C ALA A 209 -18.70 9.90 6.81
N PRO A 210 -17.96 9.44 7.84
CA PRO A 210 -17.25 8.17 7.80
C PRO A 210 -18.14 6.98 7.42
N GLU A 211 -19.41 6.99 7.82
CA GLU A 211 -20.40 5.96 7.49
C GLU A 211 -20.71 5.94 6.00
N THR A 212 -20.75 7.11 5.36
CA THR A 212 -20.91 7.23 3.91
C THR A 212 -19.70 6.66 3.19
N ILE A 213 -18.48 6.98 3.64
CA ILE A 213 -17.24 6.42 3.10
C ILE A 213 -17.26 4.89 3.22
N ALA A 214 -17.54 4.36 4.41
CA ALA A 214 -17.58 2.93 4.67
C ALA A 214 -18.65 2.22 3.82
N ARG A 215 -19.80 2.87 3.57
CA ARG A 215 -20.88 2.32 2.74
C ARG A 215 -20.50 2.14 1.28
N VAL A 216 -19.71 3.04 0.71
CA VAL A 216 -19.28 2.98 -0.70
C VAL A 216 -17.93 2.31 -0.88
N ALA A 217 -17.20 2.08 0.21
CA ALA A 217 -15.87 1.48 0.19
C ALA A 217 -15.89 0.08 -0.45
N GLY A 218 -14.82 -0.24 -1.19
CA GLY A 218 -14.68 -1.49 -1.94
C GLY A 218 -13.76 -2.51 -1.28
N GLY A 219 -13.50 -2.41 0.02
CA GLY A 219 -12.53 -3.26 0.71
C GLY A 219 -11.06 -2.95 0.36
N ILE A 220 -10.77 -1.75 -0.14
CA ILE A 220 -9.41 -1.28 -0.40
C ILE A 220 -9.00 -0.33 0.73
N PHE A 221 -7.82 -0.54 1.29
CA PHE A 221 -7.29 0.18 2.44
C PHE A 221 -5.90 0.72 2.18
N ARG A 222 -5.55 1.79 2.86
CA ARG A 222 -4.14 2.09 3.10
C ARG A 222 -3.62 1.13 4.17
N ASN A 223 -2.41 0.61 3.99
CA ASN A 223 -1.80 -0.22 5.02
C ASN A 223 -1.23 0.64 6.16
N SER A 224 -1.98 0.73 7.26
CA SER A 224 -1.58 1.43 8.47
C SER A 224 -2.02 0.63 9.72
N PRO A 225 -1.43 0.90 10.91
CA PRO A 225 -1.70 0.09 12.10
C PRO A 225 -3.18 -0.06 12.43
N ASP A 226 -4.01 0.97 12.26
CA ASP A 226 -5.46 0.93 12.48
C ASP A 226 -6.19 -0.18 11.70
N LEU A 227 -5.63 -0.68 10.58
CA LEU A 227 -6.18 -1.81 9.83
C LEU A 227 -6.08 -3.14 10.58
N TRP A 228 -5.00 -3.37 11.33
CA TRP A 228 -4.63 -4.68 11.87
C TRP A 228 -4.34 -4.68 13.38
N GLN A 229 -4.28 -3.51 14.03
CA GLN A 229 -3.88 -3.34 15.44
C GLN A 229 -4.82 -4.10 16.38
N ALA A 230 -6.12 -4.19 16.06
CA ALA A 230 -7.10 -4.93 16.85
C ALA A 230 -6.81 -6.45 16.90
N SER A 231 -6.13 -6.97 15.87
CA SER A 231 -5.71 -8.38 15.76
C SER A 231 -4.24 -8.57 16.12
N PHE A 232 -3.51 -7.49 16.46
CA PHE A 232 -2.08 -7.56 16.70
C PHE A 232 -1.78 -8.27 18.03
N PRO A 233 -0.90 -9.30 18.06
CA PRO A 233 -0.61 -10.04 19.28
C PRO A 233 -0.07 -9.13 20.39
N ALA A 234 -0.82 -8.99 21.48
CA ALA A 234 -0.39 -8.29 22.68
C ALA A 234 0.09 -9.32 23.73
N PRO A 235 1.24 -9.10 24.40
CA PRO A 235 1.65 -9.96 25.51
C PRO A 235 0.63 -9.83 26.65
N SER A 236 -0.04 -10.92 27.02
CA SER A 236 -0.80 -11.00 28.28
C SER A 236 0.10 -11.56 29.38
N LEU A 237 -0.14 -11.16 30.64
CA LEU A 237 0.61 -11.66 31.81
C LEU A 237 0.49 -13.20 31.97
N GLU A 238 -0.55 -13.80 31.38
CA GLU A 238 -0.83 -15.24 31.41
C GLU A 238 -0.26 -16.00 30.19
N ALA A 239 0.43 -15.32 29.25
CA ALA A 239 0.92 -15.94 28.03
C ALA A 239 2.24 -16.71 28.24
N HIS A 240 2.18 -18.04 28.23
CA HIS A 240 3.37 -18.90 28.14
C HIS A 240 3.92 -19.02 26.71
N LYS A 241 5.20 -19.41 26.55
CA LYS A 241 5.90 -19.50 25.24
C LYS A 241 5.18 -20.30 24.16
N TYR A 242 4.43 -21.35 24.54
CA TYR A 242 3.68 -22.18 23.60
C TYR A 242 2.46 -21.47 23.01
N ARG A 243 1.90 -20.46 23.70
CA ARG A 243 0.80 -19.62 23.20
C ARG A 243 1.26 -18.64 22.11
N ARG A 244 2.56 -18.42 21.99
CA ARG A 244 3.19 -17.57 20.97
C ARG A 244 3.57 -18.33 19.70
N GLY A 245 3.20 -19.62 19.61
CA GLY A 245 3.40 -20.47 18.44
C GLY A 245 4.83 -20.90 18.18
N HIS A 246 4.98 -21.77 17.17
CA HIS A 246 6.25 -22.34 16.75
C HIS A 246 6.34 -22.36 15.22
N VAL A 247 7.30 -21.61 14.68
CA VAL A 247 7.59 -21.59 13.24
C VAL A 247 8.59 -22.69 12.88
N LEU A 248 8.25 -23.50 11.86
CA LEU A 248 9.18 -24.40 11.17
C LEU A 248 9.66 -23.76 9.86
N CYS A 249 10.96 -23.56 9.74
CA CYS A 249 11.58 -22.93 8.58
C CYS A 249 12.33 -23.99 7.76
N GLY A 250 11.89 -24.25 6.52
CA GLY A 250 12.55 -25.21 5.64
C GLY A 250 13.77 -24.59 4.96
N SER A 251 14.96 -25.12 5.25
CA SER A 251 16.22 -24.68 4.66
C SER A 251 16.44 -25.26 3.27
N GLY A 252 17.14 -24.50 2.44
CA GLY A 252 17.88 -25.05 1.29
C GLY A 252 19.16 -25.77 1.71
N GLY A 253 20.03 -26.03 0.72
CA GLY A 253 21.29 -26.76 0.89
C GLY A 253 22.35 -26.02 1.73
N PRO A 254 23.49 -26.68 2.02
CA PRO A 254 24.51 -26.19 2.96
C PRO A 254 25.14 -24.84 2.57
N LEU A 255 25.14 -24.49 1.27
CA LEU A 255 25.66 -23.22 0.76
C LEU A 255 24.61 -22.10 0.69
N SER A 256 23.35 -22.39 1.01
CA SER A 256 22.20 -21.48 0.88
C SER A 256 21.50 -21.20 2.22
N THR A 257 22.24 -21.35 3.33
CA THR A 257 21.68 -21.29 4.69
C THR A 257 21.36 -19.87 5.18
N GLY A 258 21.89 -18.82 4.54
CA GLY A 258 21.69 -17.42 4.98
C GLY A 258 20.22 -17.00 5.04
N ALA A 259 19.49 -17.25 3.96
CA ALA A 259 18.12 -16.79 3.77
C ALA A 259 17.18 -17.29 4.89
N ILE A 260 17.20 -18.59 5.16
CA ILE A 260 16.32 -19.18 6.19
C ILE A 260 16.72 -18.77 7.63
N ARG A 261 17.99 -18.45 7.88
CA ARG A 261 18.44 -17.90 9.17
C ARG A 261 17.86 -16.52 9.41
N LEU A 262 17.83 -15.66 8.38
CA LEU A 262 17.19 -14.34 8.45
C LEU A 262 15.69 -14.46 8.72
N ALA A 263 14.99 -15.34 8.00
CA ALA A 263 13.57 -15.58 8.22
C ALA A 263 13.27 -16.09 9.64
N ALA A 264 13.99 -17.12 10.11
CA ALA A 264 13.81 -17.67 11.45
C ALA A 264 14.09 -16.64 12.55
N ARG A 265 15.14 -15.81 12.39
CA ARG A 265 15.46 -14.73 13.34
C ARG A 265 14.35 -13.69 13.38
N SER A 266 13.82 -13.30 12.22
CA SER A 266 12.75 -12.30 12.09
C SER A 266 11.44 -12.79 12.71
N ALA A 267 11.12 -14.08 12.55
CA ALA A 267 9.97 -14.71 13.21
C ALA A 267 10.04 -14.61 14.73
N LEU A 268 11.21 -14.87 15.33
CA LEU A 268 11.41 -14.67 16.77
C LEU A 268 11.31 -13.19 17.16
N ARG A 269 11.87 -12.29 16.35
CA ARG A 269 11.87 -10.84 16.63
C ARG A 269 10.48 -10.22 16.62
N VAL A 270 9.59 -10.69 15.76
CA VAL A 270 8.18 -10.25 15.73
C VAL A 270 7.32 -10.95 16.79
N GLY A 271 7.87 -11.94 17.49
CA GLY A 271 7.29 -12.48 18.71
C GLY A 271 6.85 -13.93 18.67
N ALA A 272 7.23 -14.72 17.67
CA ALA A 272 7.04 -16.17 17.71
C ALA A 272 7.69 -16.75 18.98
N GLY A 273 7.03 -17.71 19.62
CA GLY A 273 7.53 -18.33 20.86
C GLY A 273 8.74 -19.22 20.63
N LEU A 274 8.78 -19.90 19.49
CA LEU A 274 9.81 -20.84 19.08
C LEU A 274 10.04 -20.74 17.57
N ALA A 275 11.27 -21.02 17.14
CA ALA A 275 11.63 -21.19 15.74
C ALA A 275 12.54 -22.43 15.60
N THR A 276 12.25 -23.27 14.61
CA THR A 276 13.08 -24.42 14.24
C THR A 276 13.43 -24.34 12.77
N VAL A 277 14.68 -24.56 12.42
CA VAL A 277 15.11 -24.81 11.04
C VAL A 277 15.14 -26.31 10.78
N ALA A 278 14.46 -26.74 9.71
CA ALA A 278 14.52 -28.09 9.19
C ALA A 278 15.41 -28.14 7.94
N ALA A 279 16.44 -28.98 7.94
CA ALA A 279 17.41 -29.05 6.85
C ALA A 279 18.04 -30.44 6.72
N GLY A 280 18.65 -30.75 5.57
CA GLY A 280 19.51 -31.92 5.43
C GLY A 280 20.75 -31.84 6.32
N LEU A 281 21.42 -32.96 6.55
CA LEU A 281 22.46 -33.07 7.59
C LEU A 281 23.60 -32.03 7.44
N ASP A 282 24.09 -31.82 6.22
CA ASP A 282 25.18 -30.87 5.99
C ASP A 282 24.75 -29.41 6.19
N ALA A 283 23.51 -29.08 5.83
CA ALA A 283 22.95 -27.77 6.13
C ALA A 283 22.71 -27.59 7.63
N CYS A 284 22.30 -28.64 8.35
CA CYS A 284 22.19 -28.62 9.81
C CYS A 284 23.53 -28.29 10.48
N ARG A 285 24.66 -28.83 9.99
CA ARG A 285 26.00 -28.50 10.50
C ARG A 285 26.34 -27.03 10.29
N ALA A 286 26.06 -26.49 9.11
CA ALA A 286 26.25 -25.07 8.83
C ALA A 286 25.38 -24.18 9.73
N HIS A 287 24.11 -24.56 9.95
CA HIS A 287 23.22 -23.85 10.86
C HIS A 287 23.70 -23.91 12.32
N ALA A 288 24.16 -25.08 12.78
CA ALA A 288 24.62 -25.28 14.16
C ALA A 288 25.82 -24.39 14.51
N ALA A 289 26.62 -23.99 13.53
CA ALA A 289 27.73 -23.06 13.73
C ALA A 289 27.29 -21.60 13.97
N HIS A 290 26.05 -21.23 13.60
CA HIS A 290 25.57 -19.84 13.63
C HIS A 290 24.32 -19.62 14.49
N LEU A 291 23.55 -20.66 14.79
CA LEU A 291 22.25 -20.56 15.45
C LEU A 291 22.35 -20.93 16.94
N THR A 292 21.85 -20.04 17.79
CA THR A 292 21.81 -20.26 19.25
C THR A 292 20.37 -20.49 19.73
N ALA A 293 19.50 -19.49 19.54
CA ALA A 293 18.11 -19.57 20.01
C ALA A 293 17.17 -20.34 19.07
N ILE A 294 17.57 -20.49 17.80
CA ILE A 294 16.80 -21.19 16.78
C ILE A 294 17.18 -22.67 16.84
N MET A 295 16.18 -23.53 17.02
CA MET A 295 16.38 -24.98 17.08
C MET A 295 16.67 -25.55 15.70
N ILE A 296 17.30 -26.72 15.65
CA ILE A 296 17.63 -27.40 14.40
C ILE A 296 17.01 -28.80 14.43
N ARG A 297 16.45 -29.22 13.29
CA ARG A 297 15.96 -30.58 13.04
C ARG A 297 16.46 -31.05 11.69
N GLU A 298 16.89 -32.30 11.65
CA GLU A 298 17.26 -32.95 10.40
C GLU A 298 15.99 -33.33 9.62
N ALA A 299 16.00 -33.02 8.32
CA ALA A 299 15.01 -33.46 7.34
C ALA A 299 15.67 -33.42 5.96
N GLU A 300 16.07 -34.58 5.43
CA GLU A 300 16.80 -34.68 4.18
C GLU A 300 15.87 -34.38 2.99
N GLY A 301 14.68 -34.98 3.02
CA GLY A 301 13.67 -34.82 1.97
C GLY A 301 12.28 -34.40 2.46
N ALA A 302 11.36 -34.25 1.51
CA ALA A 302 9.97 -33.86 1.74
C ALA A 302 9.24 -34.87 2.62
N GLY A 303 9.59 -36.16 2.54
CA GLY A 303 9.07 -37.20 3.44
C GLY A 303 9.45 -36.98 4.90
N ASP A 304 10.70 -36.62 5.18
CA ASP A 304 11.19 -36.33 6.53
C ASP A 304 10.57 -35.04 7.06
N PHE A 305 10.51 -34.03 6.19
CA PHE A 305 9.85 -32.76 6.50
C PHE A 305 8.37 -32.96 6.84
N ALA A 306 7.68 -33.81 6.08
CA ALA A 306 6.28 -34.16 6.33
C ALA A 306 6.11 -34.87 7.69
N ARG A 307 7.03 -35.75 8.08
CA ARG A 307 7.04 -36.41 9.40
C ARG A 307 7.27 -35.42 10.54
N LEU A 308 8.12 -34.40 10.37
CA LEU A 308 8.26 -33.34 11.36
C LEU A 308 6.94 -32.60 11.60
N LEU A 309 6.16 -32.38 10.54
CA LEU A 309 4.87 -31.69 10.60
C LEU A 309 3.75 -32.51 11.26
N ASP A 310 3.96 -33.78 11.58
CA ASP A 310 3.03 -34.56 12.40
C ASP A 310 3.00 -34.02 13.85
N ASP A 311 4.05 -33.32 14.28
CA ASP A 311 4.04 -32.52 15.50
C ASP A 311 3.22 -31.23 15.31
N ALA A 312 2.00 -31.23 15.83
CA ALA A 312 1.06 -30.11 15.72
C ALA A 312 1.54 -28.80 16.38
N ARG A 313 2.63 -28.83 17.17
CA ARG A 313 3.22 -27.61 17.71
C ARG A 313 3.77 -26.70 16.61
N PHE A 314 4.25 -27.26 15.50
CA PHE A 314 4.66 -26.50 14.32
C PHE A 314 3.43 -25.95 13.59
N ASN A 315 2.88 -24.86 14.09
CA ASN A 315 1.63 -24.29 13.61
C ASN A 315 1.81 -23.32 12.44
N ALA A 316 3.03 -22.85 12.18
CA ALA A 316 3.39 -22.05 11.02
C ALA A 316 4.65 -22.58 10.32
N VAL A 317 4.69 -22.46 8.99
CA VAL A 317 5.76 -22.97 8.15
C VAL A 317 6.24 -21.86 7.20
N ILE A 318 7.55 -21.72 7.05
CA ILE A 318 8.17 -20.83 6.05
C ILE A 318 8.95 -21.68 5.05
N LEU A 319 8.63 -21.54 3.77
CA LEU A 319 9.28 -22.24 2.66
C LEU A 319 9.61 -21.25 1.54
N GLY A 320 10.73 -21.47 0.88
CA GLY A 320 11.13 -20.68 -0.30
C GLY A 320 12.48 -20.00 -0.23
N PRO A 321 12.83 -19.29 0.85
CA PRO A 321 14.11 -18.60 1.00
C PRO A 321 15.31 -19.52 0.68
N ALA A 322 15.87 -19.36 -0.53
CA ALA A 322 16.94 -20.17 -1.11
C ALA A 322 16.73 -21.69 -1.00
N GLY A 323 15.48 -22.15 -1.09
CA GLY A 323 15.09 -23.55 -0.90
C GLY A 323 15.43 -24.48 -2.07
N GLY A 324 15.75 -23.93 -3.24
CA GLY A 324 15.93 -24.65 -4.49
C GLY A 324 14.61 -24.86 -5.22
N VAL A 325 14.50 -24.35 -6.45
CA VAL A 325 13.32 -24.50 -7.29
C VAL A 325 13.18 -25.95 -7.75
N GLY A 326 12.01 -26.57 -7.52
CA GLY A 326 11.74 -27.90 -8.05
C GLY A 326 10.66 -28.71 -7.32
N PRO A 327 10.48 -29.97 -7.75
CA PRO A 327 9.43 -30.85 -7.22
C PRO A 327 9.58 -31.13 -5.72
N GLU A 328 10.81 -31.15 -5.22
CA GLU A 328 11.11 -31.41 -3.82
C GLU A 328 10.57 -30.30 -2.90
N LEU A 329 10.81 -29.03 -3.26
CA LEU A 329 10.27 -27.90 -2.51
C LEU A 329 8.75 -27.80 -2.64
N ALA A 330 8.21 -28.10 -3.83
CA ALA A 330 6.76 -28.19 -4.03
C ALA A 330 6.13 -29.29 -3.15
N ALA A 331 6.77 -30.45 -2.99
CA ALA A 331 6.30 -31.51 -2.12
C ALA A 331 6.31 -31.09 -0.62
N ARG A 332 7.27 -30.28 -0.19
CA ARG A 332 7.28 -29.69 1.17
C ARG A 332 6.13 -28.70 1.37
N VAL A 333 5.83 -27.87 0.36
CA VAL A 333 4.66 -26.96 0.36
C VAL A 333 3.37 -27.76 0.49
N GLU A 334 3.21 -28.81 -0.33
CA GLU A 334 2.07 -29.72 -0.27
C GLU A 334 1.93 -30.41 1.08
N ALA A 335 3.05 -30.84 1.67
CA ALA A 335 3.04 -31.44 2.99
C ALA A 335 2.55 -30.45 4.05
N ALA A 336 3.05 -29.21 4.05
CA ALA A 336 2.62 -28.16 4.98
C ALA A 336 1.13 -27.83 4.84
N ALA A 337 0.66 -27.62 3.61
CA ALA A 337 -0.73 -27.31 3.34
C ALA A 337 -1.67 -28.43 3.81
N ARG A 338 -1.40 -29.70 3.46
CA ARG A 338 -2.24 -30.85 3.85
C ARG A 338 -2.31 -31.10 5.37
N ARG A 339 -1.38 -30.58 6.17
CA ARG A 339 -1.46 -30.63 7.65
C ARG A 339 -2.18 -29.41 8.25
N GLY A 340 -2.79 -28.56 7.43
CA GLY A 340 -3.49 -27.35 7.88
C GLY A 340 -2.56 -26.38 8.59
N ARG A 341 -1.30 -26.26 8.15
CA ARG A 341 -0.35 -25.31 8.76
C ARG A 341 -0.50 -23.95 8.11
N ALA A 342 -0.40 -22.89 8.93
CA ALA A 342 -0.22 -21.56 8.36
C ALA A 342 1.09 -21.56 7.56
N LEU A 343 1.07 -21.05 6.33
CA LEU A 343 2.16 -21.23 5.40
C LEU A 343 2.59 -19.90 4.78
N VAL A 344 3.89 -19.62 4.82
CA VAL A 344 4.51 -18.54 4.06
C VAL A 344 5.30 -19.14 2.91
N MET A 345 4.94 -18.76 1.69
CA MET A 345 5.62 -19.11 0.45
C MET A 345 6.34 -17.88 -0.10
N ASP A 346 7.66 -17.92 -0.19
CA ASP A 346 8.46 -16.87 -0.84
C ASP A 346 9.34 -17.48 -1.95
N ALA A 347 9.93 -16.63 -2.80
CA ALA A 347 11.04 -17.00 -3.67
C ALA A 347 10.89 -18.34 -4.42
N ASP A 348 11.74 -19.32 -4.10
CA ASP A 348 11.78 -20.62 -4.78
C ASP A 348 10.51 -21.45 -4.53
N ALA A 349 9.78 -21.23 -3.42
CA ALA A 349 8.55 -21.95 -3.16
C ALA A 349 7.44 -21.47 -4.09
N ILE A 350 7.40 -20.18 -4.43
CA ILE A 350 6.49 -19.64 -5.45
C ILE A 350 6.94 -20.14 -6.83
N SER A 351 8.23 -20.01 -7.13
CA SER A 351 8.80 -20.40 -8.43
C SER A 351 8.68 -21.90 -8.73
N SER A 352 8.58 -22.77 -7.70
CA SER A 352 8.35 -24.20 -7.88
C SER A 352 6.93 -24.56 -8.38
N PHE A 353 6.02 -23.58 -8.45
CA PHE A 353 4.69 -23.69 -9.05
C PHE A 353 4.54 -22.83 -10.32
N ALA A 354 5.64 -22.30 -10.88
CA ALA A 354 5.60 -21.47 -12.08
C ALA A 354 4.78 -22.12 -13.21
N GLY A 355 3.90 -21.34 -13.84
CA GLY A 355 2.97 -21.81 -14.88
C GLY A 355 1.92 -22.83 -14.42
N ALA A 356 1.78 -23.09 -13.12
CA ALA A 356 0.80 -24.05 -12.57
C ALA A 356 -0.04 -23.48 -11.40
N PRO A 357 -0.69 -22.30 -11.58
CA PRO A 357 -1.47 -21.66 -10.52
C PRO A 357 -2.69 -22.50 -10.07
N GLU A 358 -3.31 -23.30 -10.94
CA GLU A 358 -4.41 -24.21 -10.57
C GLU A 358 -3.93 -25.35 -9.67
N ARG A 359 -2.72 -25.89 -9.93
CA ARG A 359 -2.09 -26.86 -9.04
C ARG A 359 -1.87 -26.23 -7.68
N LEU A 360 -1.34 -25.02 -7.62
CA LEU A 360 -1.14 -24.31 -6.37
C LEU A 360 -2.47 -24.08 -5.63
N ALA A 361 -3.52 -23.67 -6.33
CA ALA A 361 -4.86 -23.50 -5.75
C ALA A 361 -5.39 -24.81 -5.13
N ALA A 362 -5.23 -25.95 -5.82
CA ALA A 362 -5.63 -27.26 -5.30
C ALA A 362 -4.85 -27.63 -4.03
N VAL A 363 -3.55 -27.32 -3.98
CA VAL A 363 -2.71 -27.54 -2.80
C VAL A 363 -3.18 -26.71 -1.61
N ILE A 364 -3.49 -25.44 -1.83
CA ILE A 364 -3.97 -24.53 -0.78
C ILE A 364 -5.35 -24.95 -0.26
N ALA A 365 -6.27 -25.32 -1.16
CA ALA A 365 -7.59 -25.80 -0.80
C ALA A 365 -7.57 -27.05 0.09
N ALA A 366 -6.55 -27.92 -0.05
CA ALA A 366 -6.37 -29.10 0.78
C ALA A 366 -6.00 -28.80 2.24
N GLY A 367 -5.68 -27.54 2.58
CA GLY A 367 -5.32 -27.13 3.95
C GLY A 367 -6.48 -26.68 4.84
N GLU A 368 -7.73 -26.93 4.44
CA GLU A 368 -8.94 -26.72 5.25
C GLU A 368 -9.05 -25.32 5.89
N GLY A 369 -8.64 -24.27 5.16
CA GLY A 369 -8.76 -22.88 5.59
C GLY A 369 -7.59 -22.34 6.41
N ALA A 370 -6.52 -23.12 6.60
CA ALA A 370 -5.26 -22.59 7.14
C ALA A 370 -4.71 -21.47 6.24
N PRO A 371 -4.24 -20.34 6.80
CA PRO A 371 -3.84 -19.19 6.00
C PRO A 371 -2.54 -19.48 5.24
N VAL A 372 -2.56 -19.26 3.93
CA VAL A 372 -1.38 -19.29 3.06
C VAL A 372 -1.08 -17.87 2.60
N VAL A 373 0.14 -17.39 2.86
CA VAL A 373 0.62 -16.08 2.41
C VAL A 373 1.74 -16.31 1.40
N MET A 374 1.58 -15.79 0.20
CA MET A 374 2.64 -15.74 -0.80
C MET A 374 3.19 -14.33 -0.94
N THR A 375 4.51 -14.20 -1.08
CA THR A 375 5.19 -12.90 -1.14
C THR A 375 5.91 -12.65 -2.46
N PRO A 376 5.26 -12.77 -3.64
CA PRO A 376 5.95 -12.62 -4.93
C PRO A 376 6.43 -11.19 -5.18
N HIS A 377 7.60 -11.03 -5.79
CA HIS A 377 7.92 -9.82 -6.56
C HIS A 377 7.32 -9.88 -7.98
N ASP A 378 7.35 -8.79 -8.76
CA ASP A 378 6.71 -8.74 -10.09
C ASP A 378 7.17 -9.87 -11.05
N GLY A 379 8.47 -10.18 -11.09
CA GLY A 379 8.98 -11.31 -11.86
C GLY A 379 8.48 -12.70 -11.42
N GLU A 380 8.34 -12.97 -10.12
CA GLU A 380 7.76 -14.22 -9.61
C GLU A 380 6.27 -14.29 -9.90
N PHE A 381 5.57 -13.15 -9.74
CA PHE A 381 4.16 -13.02 -10.07
C PHE A 381 3.91 -13.32 -11.55
N ALA A 382 4.72 -12.75 -12.45
CA ALA A 382 4.63 -13.01 -13.89
C ALA A 382 4.96 -14.46 -14.25
N ARG A 383 5.91 -15.12 -13.58
CA ARG A 383 6.19 -16.55 -13.83
C ARG A 383 5.05 -17.46 -13.40
N LEU A 384 4.30 -17.09 -12.36
CA LEU A 384 3.18 -17.89 -11.85
C LEU A 384 1.87 -17.62 -12.62
N PHE A 385 1.60 -16.35 -12.96
CA PHE A 385 0.30 -15.92 -13.50
C PHE A 385 0.37 -15.33 -14.91
N GLY A 386 1.53 -15.28 -15.56
CA GLY A 386 1.76 -14.55 -16.81
C GLY A 386 0.77 -14.85 -17.94
N ASP A 387 0.33 -16.11 -18.03
CA ASP A 387 -0.60 -16.59 -19.06
C ASP A 387 -2.06 -16.71 -18.56
N VAL A 388 -2.35 -16.23 -17.35
CA VAL A 388 -3.66 -16.37 -16.73
C VAL A 388 -4.55 -15.19 -17.09
N ALA A 389 -5.56 -15.45 -17.92
CA ALA A 389 -6.65 -14.53 -18.19
C ALA A 389 -7.45 -14.21 -16.90
N GLY A 390 -7.86 -12.96 -16.73
CA GLY A 390 -8.48 -12.44 -15.51
C GLY A 390 -7.49 -12.01 -14.41
N VAL A 391 -6.18 -12.28 -14.55
CA VAL A 391 -5.16 -11.87 -13.59
C VAL A 391 -4.20 -10.84 -14.16
N MET A 392 -3.67 -11.04 -15.38
CA MET A 392 -2.67 -10.14 -15.96
C MET A 392 -3.27 -9.01 -16.81
N ASP A 393 -4.48 -9.20 -17.30
CA ASP A 393 -5.27 -8.28 -18.14
C ASP A 393 -6.04 -7.23 -17.33
N VAL A 394 -6.14 -7.38 -16.01
CA VAL A 394 -6.74 -6.36 -15.13
C VAL A 394 -5.76 -5.21 -14.85
N GLY A 395 -6.28 -3.99 -14.81
CA GLY A 395 -5.48 -2.77 -14.98
C GLY A 395 -4.57 -2.45 -13.80
N ALA A 396 -5.13 -2.24 -12.61
CA ALA A 396 -4.36 -1.76 -11.45
C ALA A 396 -3.60 -2.89 -10.74
N LYS A 397 -2.47 -2.58 -10.11
CA LYS A 397 -1.66 -3.54 -9.33
C LYS A 397 -2.48 -4.26 -8.26
N TYR A 398 -3.39 -3.53 -7.59
CA TYR A 398 -4.26 -4.13 -6.58
C TYR A 398 -5.30 -5.09 -7.17
N GLU A 399 -5.80 -4.82 -8.37
CA GLU A 399 -6.76 -5.69 -9.05
C GLU A 399 -6.10 -7.01 -9.43
N ARG A 400 -4.86 -6.96 -9.94
CA ARG A 400 -4.08 -8.17 -10.24
C ARG A 400 -3.82 -9.00 -8.98
N ALA A 401 -3.42 -8.36 -7.88
CA ALA A 401 -3.19 -9.03 -6.62
C ALA A 401 -4.47 -9.69 -6.06
N VAL A 402 -5.61 -8.99 -6.12
CA VAL A 402 -6.92 -9.55 -5.70
C VAL A 402 -7.36 -10.71 -6.60
N ALA A 403 -7.16 -10.61 -7.91
CA ALA A 403 -7.47 -11.70 -8.83
C ALA A 403 -6.62 -12.95 -8.54
N ALA A 404 -5.31 -12.78 -8.34
CA ALA A 404 -4.41 -13.86 -7.94
C ALA A 404 -4.78 -14.48 -6.58
N ALA A 405 -5.15 -13.65 -5.60
CA ALA A 405 -5.57 -14.11 -4.28
C ALA A 405 -6.86 -14.95 -4.36
N ARG A 406 -7.84 -14.51 -5.15
CA ARG A 406 -9.08 -15.27 -5.41
C ARG A 406 -8.81 -16.58 -6.13
N MET A 407 -7.96 -16.58 -7.14
CA MET A 407 -7.63 -17.77 -7.92
C MET A 407 -6.96 -18.85 -7.05
N THR A 408 -6.00 -18.44 -6.21
CA THR A 408 -5.19 -19.38 -5.42
C THR A 408 -5.77 -19.71 -4.06
N GLY A 409 -6.69 -18.89 -3.54
CA GLY A 409 -7.12 -18.97 -2.14
C GLY A 409 -6.06 -18.47 -1.14
N ALA A 410 -4.96 -17.90 -1.62
CA ALA A 410 -3.89 -17.35 -0.79
C ALA A 410 -4.06 -15.85 -0.54
N ILE A 411 -3.43 -15.37 0.54
CA ILE A 411 -3.10 -13.95 0.68
C ILE A 411 -1.87 -13.66 -0.19
N VAL A 412 -1.95 -12.66 -1.06
CA VAL A 412 -0.87 -12.26 -1.97
C VAL A 412 -0.26 -10.95 -1.50
N VAL A 413 1.03 -10.96 -1.18
CA VAL A 413 1.85 -9.77 -0.93
C VAL A 413 2.68 -9.51 -2.18
N LEU A 414 2.13 -8.73 -3.12
CA LEU A 414 2.82 -8.36 -4.36
C LEU A 414 3.84 -7.25 -4.06
N LYS A 415 5.09 -7.66 -3.85
CA LYS A 415 6.20 -6.82 -3.40
C LYS A 415 6.54 -5.74 -4.43
N GLY A 416 6.99 -4.60 -3.92
CA GLY A 416 7.47 -3.45 -4.68
C GLY A 416 7.55 -2.22 -3.78
N ALA A 417 7.96 -1.08 -4.34
CA ALA A 417 7.93 0.19 -3.60
C ALA A 417 6.49 0.63 -3.22
N ASP A 418 5.50 0.09 -3.94
CA ASP A 418 4.06 0.16 -3.70
C ASP A 418 3.50 -1.26 -3.43
N THR A 419 4.04 -1.93 -2.41
CA THR A 419 3.59 -3.29 -2.04
C THR A 419 2.07 -3.33 -1.84
N VAL A 420 1.41 -4.30 -2.47
CA VAL A 420 -0.02 -4.58 -2.28
C VAL A 420 -0.19 -5.89 -1.53
N ILE A 421 -1.06 -5.90 -0.53
CA ILE A 421 -1.51 -7.10 0.20
C ILE A 421 -2.96 -7.37 -0.21
N ALA A 422 -3.26 -8.52 -0.78
CA ALA A 422 -4.61 -8.87 -1.22
C ALA A 422 -5.07 -10.21 -0.61
N ALA A 423 -6.34 -10.27 -0.21
CA ALA A 423 -6.96 -11.48 0.34
C ALA A 423 -7.98 -12.09 -0.63
N PRO A 424 -8.25 -13.41 -0.53
CA PRO A 424 -9.24 -14.09 -1.38
C PRO A 424 -10.66 -13.55 -1.24
N ASP A 425 -10.99 -12.96 -0.08
CA ASP A 425 -12.29 -12.34 0.18
C ASP A 425 -12.50 -10.99 -0.55
N GLY A 426 -11.49 -10.53 -1.31
CA GLY A 426 -11.54 -9.29 -2.07
C GLY A 426 -10.96 -8.07 -1.36
N ARG A 427 -10.54 -8.20 -0.09
CA ARG A 427 -9.83 -7.10 0.59
C ARG A 427 -8.46 -6.87 -0.02
N ALA A 428 -8.04 -5.61 -0.06
CA ALA A 428 -6.70 -5.20 -0.45
C ALA A 428 -6.16 -4.07 0.42
N ALA A 429 -4.87 -4.06 0.72
CA ALA A 429 -4.18 -2.97 1.39
C ALA A 429 -2.95 -2.53 0.57
N ILE A 430 -2.74 -1.22 0.45
CA ILE A 430 -1.60 -0.64 -0.27
C ILE A 430 -0.63 -0.02 0.74
N ASN A 431 0.62 -0.46 0.73
CA ASN A 431 1.63 0.00 1.65
C ASN A 431 2.40 1.22 1.12
N ASP A 432 2.47 2.27 1.93
CA ASP A 432 3.11 3.55 1.58
C ASP A 432 4.29 3.93 2.50
N ASN A 433 4.70 3.10 3.45
CA ASN A 433 5.77 3.44 4.40
C ASN A 433 7.15 2.86 4.06
N ALA A 434 7.29 2.15 2.93
CA ALA A 434 8.52 1.50 2.52
C ALA A 434 9.57 2.51 2.01
N PRO A 435 10.74 2.64 2.64
CA PRO A 435 11.82 3.50 2.14
C PRO A 435 12.61 2.81 1.01
N PRO A 436 13.37 3.58 0.19
CA PRO A 436 14.18 3.02 -0.90
C PRO A 436 15.28 2.07 -0.41
N TRP A 437 15.74 2.20 0.84
CA TRP A 437 16.80 1.37 1.42
C TRP A 437 16.42 -0.12 1.55
N LEU A 438 15.13 -0.47 1.41
CA LEU A 438 14.66 -1.87 1.43
C LEU A 438 15.10 -2.70 0.22
N GLY A 439 15.60 -2.07 -0.84
CA GLY A 439 16.09 -2.74 -2.05
C GLY A 439 17.42 -3.46 -1.89
N THR A 440 17.59 -4.24 -0.82
CA THR A 440 18.79 -5.03 -0.51
C THR A 440 18.48 -6.53 -0.53
N ALA A 441 19.47 -7.36 -0.86
CA ALA A 441 19.30 -8.81 -0.89
C ALA A 441 19.00 -9.35 0.52
N GLY A 442 18.03 -10.27 0.61
CA GLY A 442 17.59 -10.89 1.86
C GLY A 442 16.54 -10.10 2.66
N SER A 443 16.13 -8.91 2.22
CA SER A 443 15.00 -8.18 2.85
C SER A 443 13.68 -8.95 2.70
N GLY A 444 13.50 -9.65 1.58
CA GLY A 444 12.38 -10.60 1.38
C GLY A 444 12.35 -11.71 2.43
N ASP A 445 13.50 -12.30 2.75
CA ASP A 445 13.60 -13.37 3.75
C ASP A 445 13.18 -12.89 5.15
N VAL A 446 13.56 -11.65 5.49
CA VAL A 446 13.12 -11.00 6.73
C VAL A 446 11.60 -10.82 6.72
N LEU A 447 11.03 -10.30 5.63
CA LEU A 447 9.58 -10.16 5.49
C LEU A 447 8.85 -11.50 5.67
N SER A 448 9.31 -12.59 5.04
CA SER A 448 8.72 -13.92 5.21
C SER A 448 8.76 -14.39 6.66
N GLY A 449 9.87 -14.10 7.35
CA GLY A 449 10.00 -14.33 8.79
C GLY A 449 9.00 -13.55 9.64
N LEU A 450 8.82 -12.26 9.35
CA LEU A 450 7.83 -11.41 10.03
C LEU A 450 6.40 -11.93 9.83
N VAL A 451 6.04 -12.31 8.60
CA VAL A 451 4.73 -12.92 8.31
C VAL A 451 4.57 -14.22 9.09
N GLY A 452 5.53 -15.14 8.99
CA GLY A 452 5.46 -16.45 9.63
C GLY A 452 5.39 -16.36 11.16
N GLY A 453 6.11 -15.40 11.76
CA GLY A 453 6.06 -15.18 13.20
C GLY A 453 4.73 -14.61 13.70
N LEU A 454 4.05 -13.77 12.91
CA LEU A 454 2.71 -13.28 13.25
C LEU A 454 1.64 -14.37 13.05
N LEU A 455 1.74 -15.16 11.98
CA LEU A 455 0.88 -16.32 11.76
C LEU A 455 1.01 -17.35 12.89
N ALA A 456 2.23 -17.64 13.34
CA ALA A 456 2.46 -18.54 14.48
C ALA A 456 1.78 -18.06 15.76
N GLN A 457 1.69 -16.75 15.96
CA GLN A 457 0.99 -16.15 17.09
C GLN A 457 -0.55 -16.16 16.94
N GLY A 458 -1.08 -16.74 15.86
CA GLY A 458 -2.52 -16.85 15.59
C GLY A 458 -3.14 -15.60 14.99
N MET A 459 -2.33 -14.67 14.48
CA MET A 459 -2.85 -13.48 13.80
C MET A 459 -3.51 -13.89 12.47
N PRO A 460 -4.71 -13.36 12.14
CA PRO A 460 -5.38 -13.68 10.87
C PRO A 460 -4.52 -13.29 9.66
N GLY A 461 -4.59 -14.07 8.58
CA GLY A 461 -3.58 -14.05 7.52
C GLY A 461 -3.41 -12.72 6.79
N PHE A 462 -4.50 -12.02 6.47
CA PHE A 462 -4.44 -10.71 5.81
C PHE A 462 -3.82 -9.65 6.72
N GLU A 463 -4.24 -9.61 7.98
CA GLU A 463 -3.77 -8.72 9.01
C GLU A 463 -2.29 -8.99 9.34
N ALA A 464 -1.88 -10.26 9.41
CA ALA A 464 -0.49 -10.68 9.63
C ALA A 464 0.42 -10.21 8.48
N ALA A 465 -0.02 -10.38 7.24
CA ALA A 465 0.71 -9.92 6.06
C ALA A 465 0.81 -8.38 6.03
N ALA A 466 -0.29 -7.67 6.27
CA ALA A 466 -0.34 -6.21 6.31
C ALA A 466 0.57 -5.64 7.42
N ALA A 467 0.50 -6.20 8.63
CA ALA A 467 1.34 -5.81 9.76
C ALA A 467 2.82 -6.09 9.49
N ALA A 468 3.16 -7.26 8.95
CA ALA A 468 4.54 -7.61 8.60
C ALA A 468 5.15 -6.64 7.59
N VAL A 469 4.42 -6.34 6.50
CA VAL A 469 4.87 -5.38 5.47
C VAL A 469 5.09 -3.99 6.07
N TRP A 470 4.16 -3.53 6.92
CA TRP A 470 4.29 -2.22 7.56
C TRP A 470 5.48 -2.17 8.54
N ILE A 471 5.64 -3.20 9.38
CA ILE A 471 6.75 -3.30 10.34
C ILE A 471 8.08 -3.35 9.60
N HIS A 472 8.16 -4.07 8.49
CA HIS A 472 9.34 -4.15 7.64
C HIS A 472 9.74 -2.77 7.08
N GLY A 473 8.79 -2.00 6.54
CA GLY A 473 9.01 -0.62 6.13
C GLY A 473 9.46 0.29 7.26
N ALA A 474 8.80 0.19 8.42
CA ALA A 474 9.14 0.98 9.60
C ALA A 474 10.53 0.65 10.17
N ALA A 475 10.94 -0.62 10.15
CA ALA A 475 12.27 -1.07 10.56
C ALA A 475 13.35 -0.48 9.65
N ALA A 476 13.15 -0.54 8.34
CA ALA A 476 14.07 0.06 7.37
C ALA A 476 14.16 1.59 7.51
N GLN A 477 13.03 2.26 7.75
CA GLN A 477 12.98 3.70 7.95
C GLN A 477 13.71 4.12 9.22
N ALA A 478 13.62 3.31 10.28
CA ALA A 478 14.31 3.56 11.55
C ALA A 478 15.83 3.45 11.42
N PHE A 479 16.32 2.57 10.54
CA PHE A 479 17.75 2.44 10.26
C PHE A 479 18.28 3.56 9.35
N GLY A 480 17.66 3.73 8.17
CA GLY A 480 18.06 4.72 7.18
C GLY A 480 19.17 4.26 6.21
N PRO A 481 20.00 5.19 5.68
CA PRO A 481 21.05 4.88 4.71
C PRO A 481 22.07 3.85 5.22
N GLY A 482 22.48 2.91 4.35
CA GLY A 482 23.45 1.86 4.67
C GLY A 482 22.84 0.54 5.18
N LEU A 483 21.51 0.43 5.20
CA LEU A 483 20.78 -0.76 5.64
C LEU A 483 21.18 -2.03 4.85
N ILE A 484 21.47 -3.11 5.58
CA ILE A 484 21.49 -4.48 5.05
C ILE A 484 20.40 -5.35 5.71
N SER A 485 20.14 -6.53 5.15
CA SER A 485 19.06 -7.41 5.62
C SER A 485 19.27 -7.94 7.04
N GLU A 486 20.51 -8.08 7.51
CA GLU A 486 20.83 -8.50 8.88
C GLU A 486 20.44 -7.45 9.94
N ASP A 487 20.34 -6.17 9.57
CA ASP A 487 19.97 -5.09 10.48
C ASP A 487 18.47 -5.07 10.78
N LEU A 488 17.65 -5.46 9.80
CA LEU A 488 16.19 -5.34 9.87
C LEU A 488 15.58 -6.04 11.09
N PRO A 489 15.92 -7.31 11.42
CA PRO A 489 15.37 -7.99 12.59
C PRO A 489 15.70 -7.27 13.90
N GLU A 490 16.83 -6.54 13.95
CA GLU A 490 17.27 -5.79 15.13
C GLU A 490 16.50 -4.49 15.34
N GLN A 491 15.93 -3.92 14.28
CA GLN A 491 15.09 -2.72 14.38
C GLN A 491 13.65 -3.03 14.81
N VAL A 492 13.18 -4.26 14.61
CA VAL A 492 11.80 -4.68 14.93
C VAL A 492 11.40 -4.36 16.39
N PRO A 493 12.20 -4.65 17.44
CA PRO A 493 11.81 -4.34 18.82
C PRO A 493 11.50 -2.86 19.08
N ALA A 494 12.20 -1.94 18.42
CA ALA A 494 11.92 -0.51 18.54
C ALA A 494 10.56 -0.14 17.92
N VAL A 495 10.25 -0.72 16.76
CA VAL A 495 8.94 -0.58 16.09
C VAL A 495 7.82 -1.15 16.96
N LEU A 496 8.00 -2.35 17.51
CA LEU A 496 7.02 -3.00 18.39
C LEU A 496 6.74 -2.19 19.65
N ARG A 497 7.79 -1.60 20.26
CA ARG A 497 7.64 -0.73 21.44
C ARG A 497 6.74 0.48 21.14
N ARG A 498 6.87 1.07 19.95
CA ARG A 498 6.01 2.19 19.52
C ARG A 498 4.57 1.74 19.32
N LEU A 499 4.36 0.62 18.62
CA LEU A 499 3.02 0.07 18.34
C LEU A 499 2.26 -0.26 19.63
N LEU A 500 2.90 -0.95 20.57
CA LEU A 500 2.25 -1.34 21.83
C LEU A 500 1.92 -0.13 22.73
N ARG A 501 2.74 0.92 22.72
CA ARG A 501 2.43 2.17 23.43
C ARG A 501 1.23 2.89 22.84
N GLN A 502 1.15 2.96 21.51
CA GLN A 502 0.02 3.57 20.80
C GLN A 502 -1.27 2.78 21.03
N GLY A 503 -1.20 1.44 20.99
CA GLY A 503 -2.34 0.58 21.29
C GLY A 503 -2.86 0.75 22.73
N ALA A 504 -1.95 0.85 23.72
CA ALA A 504 -2.33 1.08 25.11
C ALA A 504 -3.01 2.44 25.32
N GLN A 505 -2.53 3.50 24.65
CA GLN A 505 -3.15 4.83 24.70
C GLN A 505 -4.54 4.87 24.03
N ALA A 506 -4.69 4.21 22.88
CA ALA A 506 -5.97 4.12 22.18
C ALA A 506 -7.00 3.29 22.96
N GLY A 507 -6.57 2.25 23.69
CA GLY A 507 -7.43 1.44 24.55
C GLY A 507 -7.86 2.14 25.84
N ALA A 508 -7.09 3.11 26.35
CA ALA A 508 -7.45 3.90 27.54
C ALA A 508 -8.37 5.10 27.23
N ALA A 509 -8.52 5.46 25.95
CA ALA A 509 -9.36 6.57 25.49
C ALA A 509 -10.75 6.12 24.98
N ARG A 510 -11.03 4.81 25.02
CA ARG A 510 -12.34 4.19 24.79
C ARG A 510 -12.90 3.72 26.12
#